data_AF-A0A2A5P045-F1
#
_entry.id   AF-A0A2A5P045-F1
#
_cell.length_a   1.000
_cell.length_b   1.000
_cell.length_c   1.000
_cell.angle_alpha   90.00
_cell.angle_beta   90.00
_cell.angle_gamma   90.00
#
_symmetry.space_group_name_H-M   'P 1'
#
loop_
_entity.id
_entity.type
_entity.pdbx_description
1 polymer ?
#
loop_
_entity_poly.entity_id
_entity_poly.type
_entity_poly.pdbx_seq_one_letter_code
_entity_poly.pdbx_strand_id
1 'polypeptide(L)'
;MPLSPVGREEIHKLEAALLVGTLFRPEVLQALKDPSERLTWVDSLAVAAAALARQKAGMSVTAIAEELGRTEATIRGHLTGKTKAGQLVQQTYERFVKEGVKIEVTPAVEESKLREELEEERRRREEAERRLQELIKGLEELVNRFKA
;
A
#
# COMPACT_ATOMS: atom_id res chain seq x y z
N MET A 1 -5.86 -16.55 -3.93
CA MET A 1 -5.12 -16.60 -5.21
C MET A 1 -3.87 -17.45 -5.01
N PRO A 2 -3.55 -18.37 -5.92
CA PRO A 2 -2.37 -19.23 -5.80
C PRO A 2 -1.07 -18.45 -6.03
N LEU A 3 -0.03 -18.75 -5.26
CA LEU A 3 1.32 -18.18 -5.39
C LEU A 3 2.19 -18.93 -6.41
N SER A 4 1.63 -19.99 -6.98
CA SER A 4 2.10 -20.75 -8.13
C SER A 4 0.98 -20.73 -9.17
N PRO A 5 0.85 -19.65 -9.95
CA PRO A 5 -0.26 -19.46 -10.87
C PRO A 5 -0.20 -20.45 -12.04
N VAL A 6 -1.36 -20.98 -12.43
CA VAL A 6 -1.55 -21.88 -13.57
C VAL A 6 -2.38 -21.16 -14.62
N GLY A 7 -1.79 -20.95 -15.80
CA GLY A 7 -2.46 -20.27 -16.91
C GLY A 7 -2.47 -18.74 -16.82
N ARG A 8 -2.88 -18.12 -17.92
CA ARG A 8 -2.70 -16.68 -18.16
C ARG A 8 -3.43 -15.78 -17.14
N GLU A 9 -4.63 -16.16 -16.74
CA GLU A 9 -5.45 -15.38 -15.82
C GLU A 9 -4.80 -15.29 -14.43
N GLU A 10 -4.32 -16.40 -13.89
CA GLU A 10 -3.69 -16.43 -12.57
C GLU A 10 -2.34 -15.71 -12.58
N ILE A 11 -1.58 -15.80 -13.69
CA ILE A 11 -0.34 -15.05 -13.88
C ILE A 11 -0.63 -13.55 -13.80
N HIS A 12 -1.63 -13.06 -14.53
CA HIS A 12 -2.01 -11.65 -14.49
C HIS A 12 -2.51 -11.21 -13.11
N LYS A 13 -3.27 -12.06 -12.40
CA LYS A 13 -3.72 -11.73 -11.03
C LYS A 13 -2.53 -11.61 -10.06
N LEU A 14 -1.56 -12.52 -10.14
CA LEU A 14 -0.35 -12.44 -9.32
C LEU A 14 0.51 -11.23 -9.68
N GLU A 15 0.69 -10.96 -10.98
CA GLU A 15 1.38 -9.76 -11.48
C GLU A 15 0.75 -8.47 -10.93
N ALA A 16 -0.57 -8.32 -11.07
CA ALA A 16 -1.30 -7.15 -10.58
C ALA A 16 -1.17 -7.01 -9.07
N ALA A 17 -1.31 -8.09 -8.31
CA ALA A 17 -1.17 -8.07 -6.85
C ALA A 17 0.25 -7.67 -6.43
N LEU A 18 1.28 -8.20 -7.09
CA LEU A 18 2.68 -7.86 -6.80
C LEU A 18 2.99 -6.40 -7.14
N LEU A 19 2.48 -5.91 -8.27
CA LEU A 19 2.67 -4.53 -8.67
C LEU A 19 2.01 -3.58 -7.68
N VAL A 20 0.71 -3.76 -7.42
CA VAL A 20 -0.03 -2.89 -6.49
C VAL A 20 0.55 -2.99 -5.08
N GLY A 21 0.78 -4.20 -4.56
CA GLY A 21 1.36 -4.39 -3.23
C GLY A 21 2.74 -3.74 -3.07
N THR A 22 3.51 -3.63 -4.15
CA THR A 22 4.82 -2.95 -4.13
C THR A 22 4.70 -1.44 -4.29
N LEU A 23 3.80 -0.95 -5.15
CA LEU A 23 3.58 0.48 -5.39
C LEU A 23 3.15 1.23 -4.13
N PHE A 24 2.33 0.61 -3.30
CA PHE A 24 1.80 1.22 -2.07
C PHE A 24 2.77 1.12 -0.87
N ARG A 25 3.98 0.59 -1.05
CA ARG A 25 5.00 0.63 0.00
C ARG A 25 5.44 2.08 0.26
N PRO A 26 5.61 2.52 1.52
CA PRO A 26 5.97 3.90 1.84
C PRO A 26 7.21 4.43 1.11
N GLU A 27 8.25 3.61 1.00
CA GLU A 27 9.50 3.96 0.31
C GLU A 27 9.32 4.10 -1.20
N VAL A 28 8.39 3.35 -1.80
CA VAL A 28 8.08 3.45 -3.23
C VAL A 28 7.21 4.67 -3.49
N LEU A 29 6.18 4.90 -2.68
CA LEU A 29 5.36 6.10 -2.74
C LEU A 29 6.21 7.38 -2.62
N GLN A 30 7.23 7.35 -1.76
CA GLN A 30 8.17 8.46 -1.64
C GLN A 30 9.01 8.66 -2.91
N ALA A 31 9.54 7.57 -3.49
CA ALA A 31 10.30 7.65 -4.75
C ALA A 31 9.45 8.17 -5.92
N LEU A 32 8.16 7.80 -5.97
CA LEU A 32 7.22 8.25 -6.99
C LEU A 32 6.88 9.75 -6.90
N LYS A 33 7.21 10.43 -5.80
CA LYS A 33 6.97 11.88 -5.68
C LYS A 33 7.81 12.67 -6.67
N ASP A 34 9.03 12.21 -6.98
CA ASP A 34 9.89 12.83 -7.99
C ASP A 34 9.34 12.56 -9.40
N PRO A 35 8.83 13.58 -10.13
CA PRO A 35 8.29 13.39 -11.47
C PRO A 35 9.33 12.90 -12.49
N SER A 36 10.61 13.20 -12.28
CA SER A 36 11.68 12.85 -13.22
C SER A 36 11.99 11.36 -13.21
N GLU A 37 11.87 10.69 -12.06
CA GLU A 37 12.11 9.26 -11.91
C GLU A 37 10.84 8.41 -11.91
N ARG A 38 9.67 9.03 -11.71
CA ARG A 38 8.39 8.32 -11.56
C ARG A 38 8.12 7.30 -12.66
N LEU A 39 8.32 7.67 -13.92
CA LEU A 39 8.05 6.78 -15.05
C LEU A 39 9.00 5.57 -15.02
N THR A 40 10.27 5.80 -14.75
CA THR A 40 11.30 4.74 -14.64
C THR A 40 10.98 3.77 -13.52
N TRP A 41 10.52 4.28 -12.38
CA TRP A 41 10.07 3.46 -11.24
C TRP A 41 8.88 2.59 -11.61
N VAL A 42 7.84 3.17 -12.21
CA VAL A 42 6.64 2.44 -12.62
C VAL A 42 6.97 1.36 -13.65
N ASP A 43 7.75 1.69 -14.69
CA ASP A 43 8.17 0.72 -15.72
C ASP A 43 8.98 -0.43 -15.10
N SER A 44 9.98 -0.11 -14.28
CA SER A 44 10.84 -1.10 -13.66
C SER A 44 10.09 -2.03 -12.70
N LEU A 45 9.14 -1.50 -11.93
CA LEU A 45 8.30 -2.29 -11.03
C LEU A 45 7.31 -3.18 -11.80
N ALA A 46 6.71 -2.67 -12.87
CA ALA A 46 5.81 -3.43 -13.72
C ALA A 46 6.53 -4.62 -14.36
N VAL A 47 7.70 -4.39 -14.96
CA VAL A 47 8.52 -5.47 -15.56
C VAL A 47 8.97 -6.47 -14.50
N ALA A 48 9.37 -6.02 -13.30
CA ALA A 48 9.78 -6.91 -12.22
C ALA A 48 8.62 -7.80 -11.72
N ALA A 49 7.43 -7.23 -11.52
CA ALA A 49 6.23 -7.95 -11.10
C ALA A 49 5.80 -8.97 -12.16
N ALA A 50 5.76 -8.55 -13.43
CA ALA A 50 5.43 -9.39 -14.57
C ALA A 50 6.41 -10.57 -14.73
N ALA A 51 7.70 -10.30 -14.59
CA ALA A 51 8.74 -11.33 -14.66
C ALA A 51 8.62 -12.34 -13.52
N LEU A 52 8.43 -11.87 -12.28
CA LEU A 52 8.31 -12.75 -11.12
C LEU A 52 7.06 -13.63 -11.21
N ALA A 53 5.91 -13.07 -11.60
CA ALA A 53 4.66 -13.83 -11.74
C ALA A 53 4.80 -15.00 -12.72
N ARG A 54 5.46 -14.75 -13.87
CA ARG A 54 5.75 -15.76 -14.89
C ARG A 54 6.77 -16.79 -14.44
N GLN A 55 7.82 -16.37 -13.73
CA GLN A 55 8.78 -17.30 -13.13
C GLN A 55 8.08 -18.25 -12.15
N LYS A 56 7.13 -17.75 -11.34
CA LYS A 56 6.34 -18.59 -10.43
C LYS A 56 5.34 -19.51 -11.13
N ALA A 57 5.00 -19.22 -12.40
CA ALA A 57 4.27 -20.12 -13.29
C ALA A 57 5.17 -21.17 -13.97
N GLY A 58 6.48 -21.18 -13.69
CA GLY A 58 7.43 -22.14 -14.26
C GLY A 58 8.01 -21.74 -15.62
N MET A 59 7.80 -20.50 -16.07
CA MET A 59 8.37 -20.03 -17.34
C MET A 59 9.90 -19.84 -17.25
N SER A 60 10.59 -20.11 -18.35
CA SER A 60 12.04 -19.85 -18.48
C SER A 60 12.33 -18.36 -18.64
N VAL A 61 13.56 -17.93 -18.31
CA VAL A 61 14.00 -16.53 -18.47
C VAL A 61 13.87 -16.07 -19.93
N THR A 62 14.19 -16.94 -20.89
CA THR A 62 14.06 -16.68 -22.33
C THR A 62 12.60 -16.41 -22.72
N ALA A 63 11.68 -17.29 -22.33
CA ALA A 63 10.25 -17.12 -22.64
C ALA A 63 9.67 -15.84 -22.02
N ILE A 64 10.10 -15.51 -20.79
CA ILE A 64 9.70 -14.27 -20.12
C ILE A 64 10.23 -13.04 -20.87
N ALA A 65 11.49 -13.08 -21.29
CA ALA A 65 12.14 -12.00 -22.04
C ALA A 65 11.42 -11.73 -23.38
N GLU A 66 11.11 -12.79 -24.12
CA GLU A 66 10.35 -12.72 -25.38
C GLU A 66 8.95 -12.16 -25.16
N GLU A 67 8.20 -12.67 -24.17
CA GLU A 67 6.82 -12.23 -23.92
C GLU A 67 6.76 -10.76 -23.44
N LEU A 68 7.69 -10.35 -22.59
CA LEU A 68 7.73 -8.98 -22.04
C LEU A 68 8.44 -7.98 -22.97
N GLY A 69 9.02 -8.43 -24.08
CA GLY A 69 9.79 -7.58 -24.99
C GLY A 69 11.02 -6.95 -24.34
N ARG A 70 11.70 -7.68 -23.46
CA ARG A 70 12.91 -7.23 -22.73
C ARG A 70 14.06 -8.21 -22.96
N THR A 71 15.28 -7.79 -22.68
CA THR A 71 16.44 -8.69 -22.77
C THR A 71 16.45 -9.69 -21.61
N GLU A 72 16.99 -10.89 -21.82
CA GLU A 72 17.20 -11.86 -20.73
C GLU A 72 18.03 -11.29 -19.59
N ALA A 73 19.01 -10.42 -19.89
CA ALA A 73 19.84 -9.76 -18.89
C ALA A 73 18.99 -8.89 -17.95
N THR A 74 18.06 -8.11 -18.50
CA THR A 74 17.12 -7.30 -17.73
C THR A 74 16.22 -8.18 -16.87
N ILE A 75 15.59 -9.22 -17.45
CA ILE A 75 14.73 -10.15 -16.71
C ILE A 75 15.49 -10.83 -15.57
N ARG A 76 16.67 -11.36 -15.85
CA ARG A 76 17.54 -11.98 -14.85
C ARG A 76 17.91 -10.98 -13.76
N GLY A 77 18.18 -9.73 -14.10
CA GLY A 77 18.45 -8.65 -13.15
C GLY A 77 17.32 -8.44 -12.13
N HIS A 78 16.06 -8.40 -12.60
CA HIS A 78 14.90 -8.31 -11.71
C HIS A 78 14.68 -9.59 -10.89
N LEU A 79 14.72 -10.76 -11.55
CA LEU A 79 14.46 -12.06 -10.90
C LEU A 79 15.53 -12.45 -9.86
N THR A 80 16.76 -11.96 -10.00
CA THR A 80 17.85 -12.19 -9.03
C THR A 80 17.94 -11.10 -7.95
N GLY A 81 17.07 -10.08 -8.00
CA GLY A 81 17.12 -8.98 -7.04
C GLY A 81 18.36 -8.09 -7.20
N LYS A 82 19.00 -8.07 -8.37
CA LYS A 82 20.09 -7.13 -8.65
C LYS A 82 19.57 -5.70 -8.83
N THR A 83 18.37 -5.56 -9.37
CA THR A 83 17.70 -4.26 -9.51
C THR A 83 16.89 -3.94 -8.27
N LYS A 84 16.78 -2.65 -7.93
CA LYS A 84 16.00 -2.21 -6.77
C LYS A 84 14.52 -2.59 -6.88
N ALA A 85 13.93 -2.44 -8.06
CA ALA A 85 12.57 -2.90 -8.34
C ALA A 85 12.41 -4.42 -8.13
N GLY A 86 13.37 -5.23 -8.60
CA GLY A 86 13.37 -6.67 -8.39
C GLY A 86 13.40 -7.08 -6.91
N GLN A 87 14.25 -6.40 -6.12
CA GLN A 87 14.31 -6.62 -4.66
C GLN A 87 12.97 -6.30 -3.99
N LEU A 88 12.38 -5.15 -4.30
CA LEU A 88 11.14 -4.71 -3.68
C LEU A 88 9.99 -5.67 -4.00
N VAL A 89 9.87 -6.11 -5.26
CA VAL A 89 8.85 -7.06 -5.69
C VAL A 89 9.05 -8.44 -5.04
N GLN A 90 10.28 -8.92 -4.91
CA GLN A 90 10.57 -10.17 -4.19
C GLN A 90 10.15 -10.10 -2.71
N GLN A 91 10.49 -9.01 -2.03
CA GLN A 91 10.08 -8.78 -0.65
C GLN A 91 8.54 -8.74 -0.51
N THR A 92 7.84 -8.13 -1.47
CA THR A 92 6.37 -8.14 -1.51
C THR A 92 5.83 -9.56 -1.68
N TYR A 93 6.41 -10.36 -2.59
CA TYR A 93 6.04 -11.76 -2.78
C TYR A 93 6.27 -12.59 -1.52
N GLU A 94 7.44 -12.45 -0.87
CA GLU A 94 7.74 -13.16 0.38
C GLU A 94 6.76 -12.81 1.50
N ARG A 95 6.33 -11.55 1.57
CA ARG A 95 5.27 -11.13 2.50
C ARG A 95 3.95 -11.81 2.18
N PHE A 96 3.55 -11.84 0.91
CA PHE A 96 2.34 -12.55 0.47
C PHE A 96 2.38 -14.05 0.79
N VAL A 97 3.55 -14.69 0.73
CA VAL A 97 3.73 -16.09 1.14
C VAL A 97 3.47 -16.28 2.64
N LYS A 98 3.95 -15.36 3.48
CA LYS A 98 3.86 -15.48 4.95
C LYS A 98 2.48 -15.09 5.49
N GLU A 99 1.91 -14.01 4.99
CA GLU A 99 0.75 -13.34 5.59
C GLU A 99 -0.53 -13.50 4.75
N GLY A 100 -0.41 -14.11 3.57
CA GLY A 100 -1.43 -14.04 2.53
C GLY A 100 -1.37 -12.72 1.76
N VAL A 101 -2.09 -12.65 0.64
CA VAL A 101 -2.18 -11.43 -0.17
C VAL A 101 -3.08 -10.42 0.55
N LYS A 102 -2.45 -9.51 1.29
CA LYS A 102 -3.10 -8.35 1.90
C LYS A 102 -2.58 -7.10 1.20
N ILE A 103 -3.44 -6.47 0.41
CA ILE A 103 -3.12 -5.22 -0.26
C ILE A 103 -3.85 -4.13 0.50
N GLU A 104 -3.13 -3.45 1.39
CA GLU A 104 -3.61 -2.23 2.05
C GLU A 104 -3.37 -1.08 1.08
N VAL A 105 -4.44 -0.60 0.44
CA VAL A 105 -4.42 0.48 -0.56
C VAL A 105 -4.60 1.85 0.10
N THR A 106 -4.35 1.97 1.40
CA THR A 106 -4.47 3.25 2.09
C THR A 106 -3.23 4.10 1.80
N PRO A 107 -3.36 5.31 1.24
CA PRO A 107 -2.23 6.24 1.21
C PRO A 107 -1.81 6.50 2.66
N ALA A 108 -0.67 5.97 3.08
CA ALA A 108 -0.20 6.07 4.47
C ALA A 108 -0.16 7.54 4.98
N VAL A 109 -0.03 8.50 4.06
CA VAL A 109 -0.04 9.94 4.31
C VAL A 109 -1.45 10.49 4.61
N GLU A 110 -2.50 9.94 3.98
CA GLU A 110 -3.88 10.31 4.31
C GLU A 110 -4.30 9.67 5.62
N GLU A 111 -3.89 8.43 5.89
CA GLU A 111 -4.23 7.77 7.15
C GLU A 111 -3.61 8.48 8.37
N SER A 112 -2.36 8.95 8.27
CA SER A 112 -1.72 9.69 9.37
C SER A 112 -2.42 11.03 9.64
N LYS A 113 -2.76 11.78 8.58
CA LYS A 113 -3.49 13.05 8.70
C LYS A 113 -4.90 12.86 9.23
N LEU A 114 -5.62 11.86 8.73
CA LEU A 114 -6.95 11.49 9.20
C LEU A 114 -6.93 11.06 10.67
N ARG A 115 -5.87 10.38 11.13
CA ARG A 115 -5.70 10.01 12.55
C ARG A 115 -5.45 11.25 13.42
N GLU A 116 -4.61 12.19 13.00
CA GLU A 116 -4.39 13.45 13.72
C GLU A 116 -5.68 14.29 13.79
N GLU A 117 -6.37 14.47 12.66
CA GLU A 117 -7.65 15.19 12.60
C GLU A 117 -8.71 14.53 13.50
N LEU A 118 -8.77 13.20 13.52
CA LEU A 118 -9.68 12.45 14.39
C LEU A 118 -9.37 12.63 15.88
N GLU A 119 -8.09 12.67 16.27
CA GLU A 119 -7.70 12.94 17.66
C GLU A 119 -8.01 14.38 18.09
N GLU A 120 -7.75 15.37 17.23
CA GLU A 120 -8.13 16.76 17.50
C GLU A 120 -9.64 16.91 17.69
N GLU A 121 -10.44 16.29 16.81
CA GLU A 121 -11.89 16.40 16.87
C GLU A 121 -12.45 15.71 18.13
N ARG A 122 -11.85 14.58 18.55
CA ARG A 122 -12.19 13.93 19.83
C ARG A 122 -11.92 14.84 21.03
N ARG A 123 -10.77 15.52 21.07
CA ARG A 123 -10.46 16.49 22.15
C ARG A 123 -11.46 17.65 22.17
N ARG A 124 -11.76 18.23 21.01
CA ARG A 124 -12.75 19.32 20.90
C ARG A 124 -14.12 18.88 21.39
N ARG A 125 -14.53 17.65 21.06
CA ARG A 125 -15.77 17.07 21.54
C ARG A 125 -15.81 16.89 23.06
N GLU A 126 -14.75 16.36 23.66
CA GLU A 126 -14.66 16.21 25.12
C GLU A 126 -14.71 17.56 25.84
N GLU A 127 -14.02 18.58 25.33
CA GLU A 127 -14.08 19.93 25.87
C GLU A 127 -15.49 20.54 25.75
N ALA A 128 -16.14 20.37 24.60
CA ALA A 128 -17.50 20.83 24.38
C ALA A 128 -18.49 20.14 25.33
N GLU A 129 -18.38 18.82 25.51
CA GLU A 129 -19.21 18.04 26.43
C GLU A 129 -19.02 18.49 27.89
N ARG A 130 -17.78 18.76 28.31
CA ARG A 130 -17.50 19.33 29.66
C ARG A 130 -18.15 20.70 29.85
N ARG A 131 -17.96 21.63 28.90
CA ARG A 131 -18.57 22.97 28.97
C ARG A 131 -20.09 22.89 29.00
N LEU A 132 -20.68 21.97 28.24
CA LEU A 132 -22.13 21.75 28.25
C LEU A 132 -22.61 21.27 29.63
N GLN A 133 -21.89 20.34 30.25
CA GLN A 133 -22.22 19.86 31.60
C GLN A 133 -22.10 20.96 32.66
N GLU A 134 -21.08 21.80 32.58
CA GLU A 134 -20.91 22.95 33.48
C GLU A 134 -22.05 23.97 33.33
N LEU A 135 -22.45 24.27 32.09
CA LEU A 135 -23.59 25.15 31.81
C LEU A 135 -24.91 24.58 32.33
N ILE A 136 -25.16 23.29 32.14
CA ILE A 136 -26.35 22.61 32.67
C ILE A 136 -26.40 22.73 34.20
N LYS A 137 -25.30 22.40 34.89
CA LYS A 137 -25.20 22.54 36.36
C LYS A 137 -25.44 23.98 36.82
N GLY A 138 -24.81 24.95 36.16
CA GLY A 138 -25.00 26.37 36.48
C GLY A 138 -26.45 26.84 36.28
N LEU A 139 -27.12 26.37 35.22
CA LEU A 139 -28.53 26.64 34.99
C LEU A 139 -29.43 25.97 36.04
N GLU A 140 -29.16 24.72 36.43
CA GLU A 140 -29.89 24.03 37.49
C GLU A 140 -29.78 24.77 38.83
N GLU A 141 -28.59 25.24 39.20
CA GLU A 141 -28.36 26.06 40.41
C GLU A 141 -29.10 27.40 40.35
N LEU A 142 -29.14 28.06 39.18
CA LEU A 142 -29.92 29.28 38.98
C LEU A 142 -31.42 29.04 39.11
N VAL A 143 -31.94 28.02 38.45
CA VAL A 143 -33.37 27.65 38.51
C VAL A 143 -33.78 27.31 39.94
N ASN A 144 -32.94 26.57 40.68
CA ASN A 144 -33.21 26.24 42.08
C ASN A 144 -33.22 27.48 42.97
N ARG A 145 -32.34 28.46 42.72
CA ARG A 145 -32.35 29.75 43.44
C ARG A 145 -33.60 30.59 43.18
N PHE A 146 -34.19 30.52 41.98
CA PHE A 146 -35.42 31.26 41.66
C PHE A 146 -36.71 30.55 42.09
N LYS A 147 -36.65 29.28 42.49
CA LYS A 147 -37.79 28.50 42.99
C LYS A 147 -37.94 28.52 44.52
N ALA A 148 -36.93 29.00 45.25
CA ALA A 148 -36.95 29.22 46.70
C ALA A 148 -37.43 30.64 47.03
#